data_AF-A0A6M0RZM9-F1
#
_entry.id   AF-A0A6M0RZM9-F1
#
_cell.length_a   1.000
_cell.length_b   1.000
_cell.length_c   1.000
_cell.angle_alpha   90.00
_cell.angle_beta   90.00
_cell.angle_gamma   90.00
#
_symmetry.space_group_name_H-M   'P 1'
#
loop_
_entity.id
_entity.type
_entity.pdbx_description
1 polymer ?
#
loop_
_entity_poly.entity_id
_entity_poly.type
_entity_poly.pdbx_seq_one_letter_code
_entity_poly.pdbx_strand_id
1 'polypeptide(L)'
;PLPIGYCYDDFDNTIFDHDEQIREIIELFFQVFAHKRSAYGVTRYFGEHQINFPKRAYGGVWNGKIIWGKLTYGRTVTLLKNPTYAGAYVYGRYKTEKSLSTNGTFTSRIKLQPRDQWEVLIQDHHPSYISWQTYLQNQDILRSNQTNGTGTVVTSAAREGKALLHGLLICSKCGRRLSVRYTGNGGIWPQYECNWRKKEGLTGRSCLNTRTDIVDNAIIPLMFAALEPQQLEIALLSVDKLKAHYAKLDKQWELALARAEYEAQIAERRFEEVDPANRLVAATLEKRWEQTLLKVQQTQDTLTQQRQTHPLNQMGEADKEELFRLAQHLPHLWNAEHTPPKQKKQIIRLLIEDITVERLEQSRQLSLHIRWKGGKHESLTIPIPLKQPDKVRYSDETIHKIRDLAKTHHDIKIADTLNQLDIKSSSGRPFTASMIKWVRHKHDIPACPTHQPGELTVKQVAQRYDVSTHVVYYWLETGMLQAQKSHSRTYRIVISESKHQELTTWSKVSREDKIRQKQHRKRTR
;
A
#
# COMPACT_ATOMS: atom_id res chain seq x y z
N PRO A 1 42.50 -0.95 -9.55
CA PRO A 1 42.57 0.45 -9.06
C PRO A 1 41.85 0.57 -7.72
N LEU A 2 42.45 1.24 -6.74
CA LEU A 2 41.84 1.43 -5.41
C LEU A 2 40.56 2.26 -5.50
N PRO A 3 39.50 1.91 -4.75
CA PRO A 3 38.29 2.71 -4.72
C PRO A 3 38.50 4.07 -4.03
N ILE A 4 37.55 4.99 -4.21
CA ILE A 4 37.61 6.31 -3.57
C ILE A 4 37.60 6.17 -2.04
N GLY A 5 38.43 6.94 -1.32
CA GLY A 5 38.68 6.77 0.11
C GLY A 5 39.99 6.06 0.45
N TYR A 6 40.73 5.59 -0.55
CA TYR A 6 42.04 4.96 -0.37
C TYR A 6 43.09 5.49 -1.36
N CYS A 7 44.36 5.46 -0.94
CA CYS A 7 45.53 5.67 -1.79
C CYS A 7 46.63 4.66 -1.43
N TYR A 8 47.68 4.61 -2.24
CA TYR A 8 48.89 3.88 -1.91
C TYR A 8 49.84 4.82 -1.19
N ASP A 9 50.56 4.33 -0.18
CA ASP A 9 51.72 5.00 0.39
C ASP A 9 52.97 4.77 -0.48
N ASP A 10 54.12 5.31 -0.05
CA ASP A 10 55.40 5.17 -0.75
C ASP A 10 55.91 3.71 -0.81
N PHE A 11 55.30 2.79 -0.04
CA PHE A 11 55.63 1.37 0.03
C PHE A 11 54.57 0.50 -0.66
N ASP A 12 53.70 1.08 -1.50
CA ASP A 12 52.58 0.42 -2.17
C ASP A 12 51.53 -0.23 -1.22
N ASN A 13 51.52 0.15 0.06
CA ASN A 13 50.49 -0.28 0.99
C ASN A 13 49.20 0.51 0.77
N THR A 14 48.07 -0.16 0.91
CA THR A 14 46.77 0.52 0.86
C THR A 14 46.51 1.24 2.18
N ILE A 15 46.43 2.57 2.14
CA ILE A 15 46.13 3.44 3.28
C ILE A 15 44.88 4.29 2.98
N PHE A 16 44.31 4.92 4.01
CA PHE A 16 43.23 5.89 3.81
C PHE A 16 43.71 7.08 2.97
N ASP A 17 42.80 7.65 2.18
CA ASP A 17 43.06 8.86 1.40
C ASP A 17 43.54 9.98 2.32
N HIS A 18 44.58 10.74 1.92
CA HIS A 18 45.11 11.83 2.73
C HIS A 18 44.12 12.99 2.88
N ASP A 19 43.20 13.18 1.93
CA ASP A 19 42.13 14.19 1.99
C ASP A 19 41.09 13.81 3.05
N GLU A 20 41.05 14.57 4.15
CA GLU A 20 40.12 14.36 5.27
C GLU A 20 38.66 14.43 4.83
N GLN A 21 38.33 15.31 3.88
CA GLN A 21 36.97 15.44 3.37
C GLN A 21 36.50 14.13 2.71
N ILE A 22 37.40 13.45 2.00
CA ILE A 22 37.12 12.16 1.36
C ILE A 22 36.96 11.06 2.40
N ARG A 23 37.78 11.02 3.45
CA ARG A 23 37.62 10.03 4.52
C ARG A 23 36.26 10.19 5.20
N GLU A 24 35.96 11.40 5.65
CA GLU A 24 34.75 11.71 6.41
C GLU A 24 33.46 11.50 5.58
N ILE A 25 33.48 11.76 4.26
CA ILE A 25 32.27 11.53 3.44
C ILE A 25 31.99 10.05 3.18
N ILE A 26 33.04 9.23 3.13
CA ILE A 26 32.90 7.77 3.01
C ILE A 26 32.37 7.19 4.32
N GLU A 27 32.83 7.71 5.46
CA GLU A 27 32.26 7.35 6.76
C GLU A 27 30.79 7.74 6.88
N LEU A 28 30.45 8.99 6.54
CA LEU A 28 29.06 9.47 6.52
C LEU A 28 28.19 8.58 5.62
N PHE A 29 28.68 8.19 4.44
CA PHE A 29 27.96 7.31 3.53
C PHE A 29 27.53 5.99 4.19
N PHE A 30 28.46 5.30 4.88
CA PHE A 30 28.17 4.04 5.53
C PHE A 30 27.28 4.22 6.77
N GLN A 31 27.41 5.32 7.50
CA GLN A 31 26.51 5.67 8.61
C GLN A 31 25.08 5.93 8.15
N VAL A 32 24.91 6.72 7.07
CA VAL A 32 23.61 6.97 6.46
C VAL A 32 23.00 5.65 5.97
N PHE A 33 23.79 4.73 5.41
CA PHE A 33 23.27 3.42 5.04
C PHE A 33 22.85 2.59 6.26
N ALA A 34 23.64 2.57 7.34
CA ALA A 34 23.31 1.88 8.58
C ALA A 34 21.96 2.35 9.14
N HIS A 35 21.68 3.65 9.05
CA HIS A 35 20.42 4.25 9.48
C HIS A 35 19.26 4.03 8.49
N LYS A 36 19.44 4.39 7.21
CA LYS A 36 18.36 4.34 6.20
C LYS A 36 18.05 2.93 5.71
N ARG A 37 19.00 1.99 5.85
CA ARG A 37 18.92 0.57 5.43
C ARG A 37 18.42 0.38 3.99
N SER A 38 18.74 1.32 3.10
CA SER A 38 18.32 1.32 1.69
C SER A 38 19.27 2.15 0.83
N ALA A 39 19.75 1.59 -0.28
CA ALA A 39 20.63 2.29 -1.22
C ALA A 39 19.96 3.52 -1.86
N TYR A 40 18.67 3.42 -2.19
CA TYR A 40 17.92 4.59 -2.65
C TYR A 40 17.75 5.63 -1.55
N GLY A 41 17.56 5.18 -0.29
CA GLY A 41 17.51 6.06 0.88
C GLY A 41 18.78 6.89 1.07
N VAL A 42 19.96 6.27 0.91
CA VAL A 42 21.25 6.98 0.93
C VAL A 42 21.35 7.99 -0.20
N THR A 43 21.03 7.57 -1.43
CA THR A 43 21.10 8.45 -2.61
C THR A 43 20.19 9.68 -2.45
N ARG A 44 18.97 9.46 -1.94
CA ARG A 44 18.01 10.51 -1.66
C ARG A 44 18.50 11.45 -0.56
N TYR A 45 19.07 10.92 0.53
CA TYR A 45 19.64 11.72 1.61
C TYR A 45 20.73 12.68 1.09
N PHE A 46 21.72 12.17 0.33
CA PHE A 46 22.76 13.02 -0.25
C PHE A 46 22.18 14.06 -1.22
N GLY A 47 21.12 13.73 -1.95
CA GLY A 47 20.42 14.68 -2.83
C GLY A 47 19.65 15.77 -2.09
N GLU A 48 18.88 15.41 -1.06
CA GLU A 48 18.07 16.32 -0.24
C GLU A 48 18.95 17.30 0.55
N HIS A 49 20.07 16.81 1.07
CA HIS A 49 21.06 17.63 1.76
C HIS A 49 22.09 18.26 0.80
N GLN A 50 21.95 18.12 -0.53
CA GLN A 50 22.85 18.72 -1.53
C GLN A 50 24.36 18.41 -1.32
N ILE A 51 24.68 17.25 -0.76
CA ILE A 51 26.05 16.85 -0.46
C ILE A 51 26.70 16.28 -1.72
N ASN A 52 27.79 16.89 -2.16
CA ASN A 52 28.58 16.36 -3.28
C ASN A 52 29.44 15.18 -2.84
N PHE A 53 29.56 14.17 -3.69
CA PHE A 53 30.29 12.93 -3.42
C PHE A 53 31.51 12.81 -4.35
N PRO A 54 32.67 12.35 -3.83
CA PRO A 54 33.90 12.30 -4.61
C PRO A 54 33.90 11.10 -5.57
N LYS A 55 34.47 11.32 -6.75
CA LYS A 55 34.70 10.32 -7.77
C LYS A 55 36.12 10.48 -8.29
N ARG A 56 36.96 9.48 -8.10
CA ARG A 56 38.24 9.37 -8.80
C ARG A 56 37.99 9.02 -10.26
N ALA A 57 38.52 9.83 -11.18
CA ALA A 57 38.51 9.56 -12.60
C ALA A 57 39.59 8.52 -12.93
N TYR A 58 39.23 7.51 -13.73
CA TYR A 58 40.14 6.46 -14.19
C TYR A 58 40.30 6.58 -15.71
N GLY A 59 41.55 6.68 -16.16
CA GLY A 59 41.91 6.76 -17.57
C GLY A 59 41.85 8.17 -18.19
N GLY A 60 42.55 8.33 -19.31
CA GLY A 60 42.68 9.59 -20.05
C GLY A 60 43.46 10.68 -19.29
N VAL A 61 43.35 11.92 -19.76
CA VAL A 61 44.03 13.12 -19.23
C VAL A 61 43.66 13.44 -17.76
N TRP A 62 42.58 12.84 -17.27
CA TRP A 62 42.02 13.05 -15.93
C TRP A 62 42.37 11.92 -14.94
N ASN A 63 43.21 10.96 -15.34
CA ASN A 63 43.55 9.81 -14.50
C ASN A 63 44.08 10.25 -13.13
N GLY A 64 43.44 9.75 -12.06
CA GLY A 64 43.80 10.08 -10.68
C GLY A 64 43.16 11.36 -10.12
N LYS A 65 42.56 12.24 -10.96
CA LYS A 65 41.88 13.44 -10.44
C LYS A 65 40.58 13.09 -9.73
N ILE A 66 40.30 13.80 -8.64
CA ILE A 66 39.07 13.70 -7.86
C ILE A 66 38.06 14.73 -8.38
N ILE A 67 36.87 14.26 -8.72
CA ILE A 67 35.75 15.06 -9.20
C ILE A 67 34.61 14.95 -8.19
N TRP A 68 34.09 16.08 -7.73
CA TRP A 68 32.97 16.14 -6.79
C TRP A 68 31.66 16.35 -7.55
N GLY A 69 30.62 15.60 -7.21
CA GLY A 69 29.30 15.76 -7.82
C GLY A 69 28.23 14.90 -7.19
N LYS A 70 27.02 14.90 -7.77
CA LYS A 70 25.86 14.20 -7.18
C LYS A 70 26.09 12.69 -7.06
N LEU A 71 25.77 12.14 -5.88
CA LEU A 71 25.77 10.70 -5.65
C LEU A 71 24.61 10.05 -6.43
N THR A 72 24.91 9.04 -7.24
CA THR A 72 23.90 8.30 -8.02
C THR A 72 23.58 6.95 -7.40
N TYR A 73 22.37 6.43 -7.66
CA TYR A 73 21.95 5.12 -7.14
C TYR A 73 22.90 3.98 -7.54
N GLY A 74 23.35 3.95 -8.80
CA GLY A 74 24.30 2.93 -9.27
C GLY A 74 25.64 2.99 -8.54
N ARG A 75 26.12 4.21 -8.25
CA ARG A 75 27.35 4.43 -7.46
C ARG A 75 27.17 3.95 -6.02
N THR A 76 26.05 4.29 -5.38
CA THR A 76 25.69 3.81 -4.03
C THR A 76 25.72 2.28 -3.93
N VAL A 77 25.07 1.59 -4.87
CA VAL A 77 25.06 0.12 -4.89
C VAL A 77 26.46 -0.45 -5.10
N THR A 78 27.28 0.19 -5.93
CA THR A 78 28.67 -0.23 -6.19
C THR A 78 29.53 -0.12 -4.93
N LEU A 79 29.43 1.02 -4.21
CA LEU A 79 30.15 1.25 -2.96
C LEU A 79 29.77 0.23 -1.89
N LEU A 80 28.47 0.04 -1.65
CA LEU A 80 27.97 -0.91 -0.64
C LEU A 80 28.34 -2.35 -0.94
N LYS A 81 28.48 -2.72 -2.23
CA LYS A 81 28.89 -4.05 -2.65
C LYS A 81 30.41 -4.23 -2.64
N ASN A 82 31.21 -3.19 -2.44
CA ASN A 82 32.66 -3.29 -2.54
C ASN A 82 33.29 -3.76 -1.21
N PRO A 83 33.86 -4.97 -1.15
CA PRO A 83 34.48 -5.51 0.07
C PRO A 83 35.76 -4.78 0.49
N THR A 84 36.38 -3.98 -0.39
CA THR A 84 37.57 -3.18 -0.04
C THR A 84 37.29 -2.21 1.10
N TYR A 85 36.09 -1.62 1.20
CA TYR A 85 35.74 -0.77 2.34
C TYR A 85 35.69 -1.52 3.67
N ALA A 86 35.69 -2.85 3.62
CA ALA A 86 35.76 -3.74 4.76
C ALA A 86 37.17 -4.29 5.04
N GLY A 87 38.21 -3.64 4.50
CA GLY A 87 39.60 -4.05 4.66
C GLY A 87 39.97 -5.33 3.91
N ALA A 88 39.08 -5.83 3.04
CA ALA A 88 39.29 -7.10 2.38
C ALA A 88 39.90 -6.93 0.98
N TYR A 89 40.98 -7.67 0.72
CA TYR A 89 41.50 -7.88 -0.62
C TYR A 89 40.78 -9.06 -1.27
N VAL A 90 40.29 -8.88 -2.49
CA VAL A 90 39.52 -9.90 -3.20
C VAL A 90 39.99 -10.08 -4.64
N TYR A 91 40.14 -11.34 -5.06
CA TYR A 91 40.40 -11.72 -6.44
C TYR A 91 39.42 -12.81 -6.89
N GLY A 92 39.16 -12.89 -8.21
CA GLY A 92 38.20 -13.86 -8.76
C GLY A 92 36.72 -13.50 -8.54
N ARG A 93 36.42 -12.28 -8.06
CA ARG A 93 35.04 -11.80 -7.85
C ARG A 93 34.20 -11.79 -9.13
N TYR A 94 34.84 -11.55 -10.27
CA TYR A 94 34.22 -11.57 -11.58
C TYR A 94 34.99 -12.54 -12.47
N LYS A 95 34.28 -13.42 -13.16
CA LYS A 95 34.86 -14.30 -14.19
C LYS A 95 34.26 -13.98 -15.54
N THR A 96 35.08 -14.09 -16.58
CA THR A 96 34.65 -13.93 -17.96
C THR A 96 34.19 -15.29 -18.48
N GLU A 97 32.89 -15.45 -18.67
CA GLU A 97 32.32 -16.63 -19.34
C GLU A 97 32.27 -16.34 -20.85
N LYS A 98 32.87 -17.23 -21.64
CA LYS A 98 32.75 -17.22 -23.10
C LYS A 98 31.72 -18.27 -23.50
N SER A 99 30.67 -17.87 -24.21
CA SER A 99 29.65 -18.76 -24.76
C SER A 99 29.62 -18.65 -26.28
N LEU A 100 29.46 -19.79 -26.95
CA LEU A 100 29.26 -19.84 -28.39
C LEU A 100 27.77 -19.66 -28.68
N SER A 101 27.40 -18.70 -29.52
CA SER A 101 26.03 -18.61 -30.02
C SER A 101 25.75 -19.76 -31.01
N THR A 102 24.47 -20.06 -31.25
CA THR A 102 24.05 -21.03 -32.28
C THR A 102 24.55 -20.68 -33.69
N ASN A 103 24.98 -19.44 -33.91
CA ASN A 103 25.48 -18.94 -35.18
C ASN A 103 27.03 -18.89 -35.22
N GLY A 104 27.72 -19.54 -34.28
CA GLY A 104 29.18 -19.62 -34.24
C GLY A 104 29.89 -18.37 -33.71
N THR A 105 29.16 -17.38 -33.20
CA THR A 105 29.76 -16.14 -32.68
C THR A 105 30.12 -16.30 -31.21
N PHE A 106 31.36 -15.99 -30.84
CA PHE A 106 31.77 -15.92 -29.44
C PHE A 106 31.14 -14.69 -28.77
N THR A 107 30.41 -14.94 -27.69
CA THR A 107 29.93 -13.89 -26.79
C THR A 107 30.67 -14.01 -25.47
N SER A 108 31.24 -12.90 -25.01
CA SER A 108 31.94 -12.82 -23.74
C SER A 108 31.07 -12.06 -22.75
N ARG A 109 30.82 -12.65 -21.58
CA ARG A 109 30.05 -12.02 -20.51
C ARG A 109 30.83 -12.07 -19.20
N ILE A 110 30.94 -10.93 -18.55
CA ILE A 110 31.47 -10.85 -17.19
C ILE A 110 30.37 -11.27 -16.21
N LYS A 111 30.63 -12.30 -15.42
CA LYS A 111 29.71 -12.85 -14.42
C LYS A 111 30.30 -12.67 -13.03
N LEU A 112 29.50 -12.06 -12.16
CA LEU A 112 29.79 -11.96 -10.73
C LEU A 112 29.73 -13.36 -10.11
N GLN A 113 30.79 -13.76 -9.41
CA GLN A 113 30.88 -15.04 -8.73
C GLN A 113 30.28 -14.96 -7.31
N PRO A 114 29.61 -16.04 -6.85
CA PRO A 114 29.34 -16.27 -5.44
C PRO A 114 30.62 -16.13 -4.59
N ARG A 115 30.46 -15.71 -3.34
CA ARG A 115 31.61 -15.37 -2.46
C ARG A 115 32.50 -16.57 -2.14
N ASP A 116 31.90 -17.74 -2.01
CA ASP A 116 32.55 -19.04 -1.85
C ASP A 116 33.35 -19.48 -3.09
N GLN A 117 33.17 -18.81 -4.23
CA GLN A 117 33.91 -19.06 -5.47
C GLN A 117 34.93 -17.96 -5.77
N TRP A 118 35.18 -17.05 -4.83
CA TRP A 118 36.26 -16.08 -4.96
C TRP A 118 37.59 -16.81 -4.79
N GLU A 119 38.51 -16.60 -5.73
CA GLU A 119 39.81 -17.29 -5.74
C GLU A 119 40.72 -16.82 -4.62
N VAL A 120 40.61 -15.53 -4.23
CA VAL A 120 41.34 -14.97 -3.09
C VAL A 120 40.38 -14.08 -2.29
N LEU A 121 40.37 -14.28 -0.97
CA LEU A 121 39.74 -13.41 0.01
C LEU A 121 40.66 -13.30 1.22
N ILE A 122 41.36 -12.17 1.33
CA ILE A 122 42.19 -11.84 2.49
C ILE A 122 41.46 -10.76 3.27
N GLN A 123 40.94 -11.12 4.45
CA GLN A 123 40.35 -10.17 5.39
C GLN A 123 41.44 -9.42 6.13
N ASP A 124 41.13 -8.22 6.63
CA ASP A 124 42.05 -7.38 7.41
C ASP A 124 43.39 -7.09 6.70
N HIS A 125 43.36 -7.02 5.36
CA HIS A 125 44.52 -6.72 4.53
C HIS A 125 44.97 -5.25 4.66
N HIS A 126 44.04 -4.33 4.88
CA HIS A 126 44.30 -2.89 4.95
C HIS A 126 43.25 -2.19 5.83
N PRO A 127 43.45 -0.91 6.21
CA PRO A 127 42.49 -0.18 7.03
C PRO A 127 41.08 -0.20 6.44
N SER A 128 40.06 -0.37 7.29
CA SER A 128 38.67 -0.55 6.86
C SER A 128 37.78 0.60 7.34
N TYR A 129 36.88 1.09 6.48
CA TYR A 129 35.82 2.02 6.89
C TYR A 129 34.68 1.34 7.65
N ILE A 130 34.47 0.04 7.41
CA ILE A 130 33.48 -0.80 8.09
C ILE A 130 34.10 -2.15 8.42
N SER A 131 33.64 -2.84 9.47
CA SER A 131 34.11 -4.20 9.73
C SER A 131 33.60 -5.20 8.66
N TRP A 132 34.30 -6.33 8.51
CA TRP A 132 33.84 -7.42 7.62
C TRP A 132 32.43 -7.89 7.97
N GLN A 133 32.11 -8.02 9.26
CA GLN A 133 30.78 -8.37 9.73
C GLN A 133 29.73 -7.34 9.29
N THR A 134 30.04 -6.04 9.40
CA THR A 134 29.16 -4.95 8.94
C THR A 134 28.92 -5.02 7.44
N TYR A 135 29.96 -5.36 6.66
CA TYR A 135 29.82 -5.56 5.21
C TYR A 135 28.85 -6.71 4.88
N LEU A 136 28.93 -7.84 5.58
CA LEU A 136 28.02 -8.96 5.38
C LEU A 136 26.58 -8.59 5.74
N GLN A 137 26.37 -7.92 6.87
CA GLN A 137 25.06 -7.39 7.25
C GLN A 137 24.51 -6.44 6.19
N ASN A 138 25.36 -5.57 5.63
CA ASN A 138 24.96 -4.66 4.55
C ASN A 138 24.57 -5.44 3.26
N GLN A 139 25.29 -6.50 2.91
CA GLN A 139 24.91 -7.37 1.78
C GLN A 139 23.56 -8.03 2.02
N ASP A 140 23.29 -8.49 3.23
CA ASP A 140 22.02 -9.12 3.59
C ASP A 140 20.87 -8.11 3.54
N ILE A 141 21.06 -6.88 4.04
CA ILE A 141 20.09 -5.78 3.89
C ILE A 141 19.81 -5.48 2.41
N LEU A 142 20.85 -5.44 1.57
CA LEU A 142 20.67 -5.20 0.14
C LEU A 142 19.92 -6.34 -0.53
N ARG A 143 20.21 -7.60 -0.17
CA ARG A 143 19.52 -8.78 -0.68
C ARG A 143 18.06 -8.77 -0.26
N SER A 144 17.79 -8.51 1.02
CA SER A 144 16.46 -8.48 1.62
C SER A 144 15.58 -7.36 1.05
N ASN A 145 16.19 -6.26 0.61
CA ASN A 145 15.48 -5.16 -0.05
C ASN A 145 15.11 -5.44 -1.52
N GLN A 146 15.62 -6.51 -2.14
CA GLN A 146 15.30 -6.84 -3.53
C GLN A 146 13.82 -7.24 -3.66
N THR A 147 13.13 -6.65 -4.64
CA THR A 147 11.72 -6.97 -4.89
C THR A 147 11.51 -8.22 -5.74
N ASN A 148 12.57 -8.70 -6.41
CA ASN A 148 12.50 -9.76 -7.42
C ASN A 148 13.47 -10.93 -7.12
N GLY A 149 14.00 -11.05 -5.88
CA GLY A 149 14.92 -12.11 -5.51
C GLY A 149 14.23 -13.47 -5.44
N THR A 150 14.85 -14.51 -6.01
CA THR A 150 14.33 -15.89 -6.01
C THR A 150 14.25 -16.52 -4.60
N GLY A 151 14.91 -15.93 -3.60
CA GLY A 151 14.94 -16.39 -2.20
C GLY A 151 14.41 -15.41 -1.14
N THR A 152 13.90 -14.23 -1.50
CA THR A 152 13.37 -13.25 -0.53
C THR A 152 11.90 -13.52 -0.23
N VAL A 153 11.64 -14.50 0.64
CA VAL A 153 10.29 -14.85 1.11
C VAL A 153 9.72 -13.78 2.06
N VAL A 154 10.59 -13.04 2.77
CA VAL A 154 10.20 -11.95 3.68
C VAL A 154 11.13 -10.77 3.50
N THR A 155 10.58 -9.56 3.60
CA THR A 155 11.19 -8.24 3.53
C THR A 155 11.32 -7.60 2.13
N SER A 156 11.06 -6.29 2.12
CA SER A 156 11.28 -5.32 1.05
C SER A 156 11.31 -3.97 1.75
N ALA A 157 12.10 -2.97 1.37
CA ALA A 157 12.20 -1.69 2.09
C ALA A 157 10.84 -1.09 2.55
N ALA A 158 10.85 -0.39 3.70
CA ALA A 158 9.66 0.29 4.21
C ALA A 158 9.33 1.47 3.28
N ARG A 159 8.10 1.48 2.75
CA ARG A 159 7.62 2.45 1.75
C ARG A 159 6.34 3.13 2.23
N GLU A 160 5.99 4.21 1.56
CA GLU A 160 4.99 5.22 1.92
C GLU A 160 3.53 4.74 1.86
N GLY A 161 3.25 3.58 1.24
CA GLY A 161 1.87 3.08 1.09
C GLY A 161 1.15 2.78 2.41
N LYS A 162 -0.19 2.71 2.40
CA LYS A 162 -1.03 2.56 3.61
C LYS A 162 -0.95 1.18 4.29
N ALA A 163 -0.64 0.10 3.55
CA ALA A 163 -0.56 -1.25 4.12
C ALA A 163 0.68 -1.42 5.03
N LEU A 164 0.48 -1.55 6.34
CA LEU A 164 1.55 -1.53 7.34
C LEU A 164 2.39 -2.81 7.34
N LEU A 165 1.75 -3.96 7.20
CA LEU A 165 2.40 -5.27 7.21
C LEU A 165 2.94 -5.68 5.84
N HIS A 166 3.08 -4.72 4.92
CA HIS A 166 3.64 -4.97 3.60
C HIS A 166 5.06 -5.56 3.71
N GLY A 167 5.17 -6.84 3.38
CA GLY A 167 6.42 -7.58 3.39
C GLY A 167 6.77 -8.35 4.64
N LEU A 168 5.80 -8.48 5.53
CA LEU A 168 5.87 -9.36 6.70
C LEU A 168 4.93 -10.56 6.57
N LEU A 169 3.87 -10.46 5.74
CA LEU A 169 2.85 -11.50 5.66
C LEU A 169 3.23 -12.65 4.70
N ILE A 170 3.15 -13.88 5.19
CA ILE A 170 3.37 -15.14 4.46
C ILE A 170 2.04 -15.91 4.36
N CYS A 171 1.76 -16.54 3.23
CA CYS A 171 0.60 -17.39 3.06
C CYS A 171 0.89 -18.80 3.57
N SER A 172 0.16 -19.28 4.57
CA SER A 172 0.22 -20.67 5.06
C SER A 172 0.03 -21.72 3.95
N LYS A 173 -0.84 -21.43 2.97
CA LYS A 173 -1.20 -22.40 1.90
C LYS A 173 -0.11 -22.65 0.87
N CYS A 174 0.74 -21.67 0.57
CA CYS A 174 1.76 -21.81 -0.48
C CYS A 174 3.16 -21.35 -0.07
N GLY A 175 3.33 -20.91 1.18
CA GLY A 175 4.59 -20.40 1.71
C GLY A 175 5.08 -19.10 1.07
N ARG A 176 4.32 -18.52 0.13
CA ARG A 176 4.70 -17.27 -0.56
C ARG A 176 4.12 -16.06 0.16
N ARG A 177 4.81 -14.93 0.01
CA ARG A 177 4.42 -13.64 0.56
C ARG A 177 3.09 -13.12 -0.01
N LEU A 178 2.32 -12.43 0.83
CA LEU A 178 1.16 -11.67 0.38
C LEU A 178 1.61 -10.35 -0.25
N SER A 179 1.12 -10.09 -1.46
CA SER A 179 1.24 -8.81 -2.13
C SER A 179 0.19 -7.82 -1.63
N VAL A 180 0.43 -6.52 -1.82
CA VAL A 180 -0.58 -5.49 -1.54
C VAL A 180 -1.24 -5.09 -2.85
N ARG A 181 -2.57 -5.13 -2.86
CA ARG A 181 -3.39 -4.63 -3.96
C ARG A 181 -4.23 -3.47 -3.48
N TYR A 182 -4.12 -2.32 -4.15
CA TYR A 182 -4.97 -1.18 -3.89
C TYR A 182 -6.23 -1.27 -4.76
N THR A 183 -7.39 -1.06 -4.15
CA THR A 183 -8.71 -1.23 -4.78
C THR A 183 -9.61 -0.01 -4.56
N GLY A 184 -10.76 0.02 -5.26
CA GLY A 184 -11.74 1.11 -5.24
C GLY A 184 -11.37 2.30 -6.13
N ASN A 185 -12.28 3.26 -6.22
CA ASN A 185 -12.06 4.49 -6.99
C ASN A 185 -10.90 5.29 -6.35
N GLY A 186 -9.84 5.55 -7.13
CA GLY A 186 -8.63 6.22 -6.66
C GLY A 186 -7.59 5.31 -5.98
N GLY A 187 -7.82 3.99 -5.88
CA GLY A 187 -6.81 3.06 -5.34
C GLY A 187 -6.48 3.29 -3.85
N ILE A 188 -7.48 3.67 -3.05
CA ILE A 188 -7.27 4.11 -1.66
C ILE A 188 -7.42 2.95 -0.65
N TRP A 189 -8.01 1.82 -1.07
CA TRP A 189 -8.34 0.70 -0.19
C TRP A 189 -7.39 -0.48 -0.39
N PRO A 190 -6.34 -0.63 0.44
CA PRO A 190 -5.38 -1.69 0.27
C PRO A 190 -5.87 -3.02 0.86
N GLN A 191 -5.54 -4.10 0.16
CA GLN A 191 -5.83 -5.47 0.51
C GLN A 191 -4.54 -6.29 0.45
N TYR A 192 -4.40 -7.25 1.35
CA TYR A 192 -3.36 -8.27 1.26
C TYR A 192 -3.88 -9.42 0.41
N GLU A 193 -3.11 -9.81 -0.61
CA GLU A 193 -3.49 -10.85 -1.56
C GLU A 193 -2.29 -11.76 -1.88
N CYS A 194 -2.49 -13.06 -1.69
CA CYS A 194 -1.59 -14.08 -2.22
C CYS A 194 -2.05 -14.50 -3.62
N ASN A 195 -1.48 -13.89 -4.66
CA ASN A 195 -1.85 -14.10 -6.07
C ASN A 195 -0.82 -14.88 -6.91
N TRP A 196 0.22 -15.45 -6.31
CA TRP A 196 1.27 -16.14 -7.05
C TRP A 196 0.74 -17.29 -7.92
N ARG A 197 0.02 -18.27 -7.33
CA ARG A 197 -0.60 -19.39 -8.08
C ARG A 197 -1.55 -18.92 -9.19
N LYS A 198 -2.17 -17.75 -9.01
CA LYS A 198 -3.03 -17.13 -10.02
C LYS A 198 -2.22 -16.53 -11.18
N LYS A 199 -1.10 -15.86 -10.88
CA LYS A 199 -0.21 -15.29 -11.89
C LYS A 199 0.48 -16.36 -12.73
N GLU A 200 0.86 -17.47 -12.12
CA GLU A 200 1.48 -18.62 -12.80
C GLU A 200 0.46 -19.52 -13.53
N GLY A 201 -0.82 -19.13 -13.59
CA GLY A 201 -1.86 -19.92 -14.28
C GLY A 201 -2.26 -21.23 -13.59
N LEU A 202 -1.70 -21.57 -12.43
CA LEU A 202 -1.98 -22.81 -11.69
C LEU A 202 -3.41 -22.87 -11.14
N THR A 203 -4.06 -21.71 -10.93
CA THR A 203 -5.43 -21.61 -10.41
C THR A 203 -6.10 -20.31 -10.87
N GLY A 204 -7.41 -20.29 -11.07
CA GLY A 204 -8.15 -19.05 -11.36
C GLY A 204 -8.33 -18.09 -10.16
N ARG A 205 -7.94 -18.50 -8.94
CA ARG A 205 -8.23 -17.77 -7.69
C ARG A 205 -6.98 -17.55 -6.85
N SER A 206 -6.94 -16.45 -6.11
CA SER A 206 -5.89 -16.16 -5.14
C SER A 206 -5.97 -17.15 -3.96
N CYS A 207 -4.84 -17.52 -3.37
CA CYS A 207 -4.81 -18.46 -2.23
C CYS A 207 -5.53 -17.89 -1.02
N LEU A 208 -5.31 -16.60 -0.78
CA LEU A 208 -5.89 -15.84 0.32
C LEU A 208 -6.00 -14.38 -0.12
N ASN A 209 -7.10 -13.74 0.27
CA ASN A 209 -7.23 -12.30 0.24
C ASN A 209 -7.88 -11.82 1.55
N THR A 210 -7.43 -10.67 2.04
CA THR A 210 -8.04 -10.02 3.20
C THR A 210 -7.83 -8.51 3.12
N ARG A 211 -8.71 -7.75 3.77
CA ARG A 211 -8.50 -6.30 3.90
C ARG A 211 -7.36 -6.04 4.87
N THR A 212 -6.62 -4.97 4.62
CA THR A 212 -5.47 -4.59 5.44
C THR A 212 -5.85 -4.21 6.85
N ASP A 213 -6.93 -3.42 7.02
CA ASP A 213 -7.41 -2.97 8.32
C ASP A 213 -7.75 -4.12 9.28
N ILE A 214 -8.25 -5.24 8.76
CA ILE A 214 -8.55 -6.44 9.56
C ILE A 214 -7.29 -6.99 10.23
N VAL A 215 -6.18 -7.07 9.48
CA VAL A 215 -4.92 -7.65 9.97
C VAL A 215 -4.11 -6.60 10.74
N ASP A 216 -3.99 -5.40 10.19
CA ASP A 216 -3.21 -4.31 10.77
C ASP A 216 -3.75 -3.94 12.17
N ASN A 217 -5.08 -3.81 12.34
CA ASN A 217 -5.69 -3.46 13.63
C ASN A 217 -5.56 -4.58 14.68
N ALA A 218 -5.34 -5.83 14.26
CA ALA A 218 -5.09 -6.93 15.19
C ALA A 218 -3.64 -6.96 15.69
N ILE A 219 -2.69 -6.54 14.84
CA ILE A 219 -1.26 -6.55 15.16
C ILE A 219 -0.82 -5.31 15.94
N ILE A 220 -1.41 -4.14 15.67
CA ILE A 220 -1.03 -2.87 16.31
C ILE A 220 -1.08 -2.96 17.86
N PRO A 221 -2.16 -3.47 18.50
CA PRO A 221 -2.20 -3.58 19.95
C PRO A 221 -1.13 -4.52 20.51
N LEU A 222 -0.86 -5.65 19.86
CA LEU A 222 0.19 -6.59 20.27
C LEU A 222 1.58 -5.96 20.17
N MET A 223 1.82 -5.17 19.14
CA MET A 223 3.06 -4.40 18.98
C MET A 223 3.25 -3.42 20.14
N PHE A 224 2.19 -2.71 20.55
CA PHE A 224 2.29 -1.80 21.69
C PHE A 224 2.51 -2.53 23.02
N ALA A 225 1.85 -3.66 23.24
CA ALA A 225 2.11 -4.49 24.42
C ALA A 225 3.56 -5.01 24.48
N ALA A 226 4.19 -5.25 23.32
CA ALA A 226 5.60 -5.65 23.24
C ALA A 226 6.60 -4.49 23.49
N LEU A 227 6.14 -3.24 23.50
CA LEU A 227 6.95 -2.02 23.63
C LEU A 227 6.93 -1.43 25.06
N GLU A 228 6.57 -2.20 26.09
CA GLU A 228 6.52 -1.73 27.48
C GLU A 228 7.85 -1.09 27.99
N PRO A 229 7.78 -0.20 29.00
CA PRO A 229 8.76 0.86 29.29
C PRO A 229 10.22 0.41 29.47
N GLN A 230 10.47 -0.82 29.91
CA GLN A 230 11.82 -1.37 30.08
C GLN A 230 12.60 -1.51 28.75
N GLN A 231 11.92 -1.51 27.60
CA GLN A 231 12.56 -1.56 26.27
C GLN A 231 12.85 -0.17 25.68
N LEU A 232 12.24 0.90 26.22
CA LEU A 232 12.41 2.29 25.77
C LEU A 232 13.80 2.85 26.12
N GLU A 233 14.37 2.40 27.23
CA GLU A 233 15.69 2.81 27.72
C GLU A 233 16.82 2.41 26.73
N ILE A 234 16.66 1.25 26.08
CA ILE A 234 17.56 0.77 25.01
C ILE A 234 17.41 1.63 23.74
N ALA A 235 16.22 2.18 23.47
CA ALA A 235 15.98 3.05 22.32
C ALA A 235 16.65 4.42 22.47
N LEU A 236 16.83 4.93 23.69
CA LEU A 236 17.50 6.21 23.97
C LEU A 236 19.01 6.19 23.64
N LEU A 237 19.66 5.03 23.66
CA LEU A 237 21.02 4.84 23.11
C LEU A 237 21.11 5.18 21.60
N SER A 238 19.97 5.31 20.92
CA SER A 238 19.89 5.73 19.51
C SER A 238 19.95 7.25 19.33
N VAL A 239 19.63 8.04 20.37
CA VAL A 239 19.67 9.51 20.31
C VAL A 239 21.11 10.00 20.22
N ASP A 240 22.03 9.38 20.97
CA ASP A 240 23.45 9.72 20.89
C ASP A 240 24.04 9.36 19.52
N LYS A 241 23.56 8.28 18.88
CA LYS A 241 23.91 7.94 17.48
C LYS A 241 23.38 8.97 16.48
N LEU A 242 22.20 9.53 16.72
CA LEU A 242 21.66 10.62 15.89
C LEU A 242 22.50 11.89 16.08
N LYS A 243 22.83 12.28 17.32
CA LYS A 243 23.74 13.42 17.60
C LYS A 243 25.10 13.26 16.92
N ALA A 244 25.73 12.09 17.04
CA ALA A 244 27.00 11.79 16.38
C ALA A 244 26.89 11.88 14.84
N HIS A 245 25.75 11.47 14.27
CA HIS A 245 25.48 11.61 12.84
C HIS A 245 25.33 13.08 12.41
N TYR A 246 24.66 13.93 13.19
CA TYR A 246 24.57 15.37 12.89
C TYR A 246 25.91 16.08 13.02
N ALA A 247 26.70 15.76 14.05
CA ALA A 247 28.06 16.30 14.20
C ALA A 247 28.93 16.00 12.98
N LYS A 248 28.82 14.80 12.40
CA LYS A 248 29.54 14.45 11.16
C LYS A 248 29.02 15.18 9.92
N LEU A 249 27.71 15.41 9.82
CA LEU A 249 27.15 16.22 8.74
C LEU A 249 27.64 17.67 8.83
N ASP A 250 27.69 18.23 10.03
CA ASP A 250 28.19 19.59 10.27
C ASP A 250 29.68 19.70 9.90
N LYS A 251 30.50 18.77 10.40
CA LYS A 251 31.93 18.66 10.05
C LYS A 251 32.16 18.54 8.53
N GLN A 252 31.29 17.82 7.82
CA GLN A 252 31.37 17.71 6.35
C GLN A 252 31.18 19.05 5.65
N TRP A 253 30.26 19.88 6.13
CA TRP A 253 30.03 21.21 5.58
C TRP A 253 31.15 22.18 5.93
N GLU A 254 31.71 22.09 7.14
CA GLU A 254 32.90 22.87 7.53
C GLU A 254 34.09 22.55 6.62
N LEU A 255 34.37 21.26 6.37
CA LEU A 255 35.44 20.85 5.44
C LEU A 255 35.16 21.30 4.00
N ALA A 256 33.91 21.29 3.56
CA ALA A 256 33.52 21.77 2.23
C ALA A 256 33.71 23.28 2.08
N LEU A 257 33.42 24.05 3.13
CA LEU A 257 33.65 25.48 3.18
C LEU A 257 35.14 25.79 3.14
N ALA A 258 35.94 25.16 4.01
CA ALA A 258 37.39 25.36 4.06
C ALA A 258 38.05 25.06 2.69
N ARG A 259 37.57 24.03 1.98
CA ARG A 259 38.02 23.73 0.61
C ARG A 259 37.64 24.82 -0.38
N ALA A 260 36.40 25.31 -0.32
CA ALA A 260 35.94 26.38 -1.20
C ALA A 260 36.76 27.66 -0.98
N GLU A 261 37.05 28.01 0.28
CA GLU A 261 37.88 29.15 0.66
C GLU A 261 39.30 28.99 0.12
N TYR A 262 39.90 27.82 0.29
CA TYR A 262 41.24 27.54 -0.25
C TYR A 262 41.28 27.59 -1.78
N GLU A 263 40.25 27.06 -2.46
CA GLU A 263 40.13 27.17 -3.92
C GLU A 263 40.00 28.63 -4.38
N ALA A 264 39.28 29.47 -3.63
CA ALA A 264 39.18 30.90 -3.89
C ALA A 264 40.51 31.63 -3.70
N GLN A 265 41.26 31.33 -2.63
CA GLN A 265 42.60 31.88 -2.38
C GLN A 265 43.61 31.50 -3.48
N ILE A 266 43.51 30.30 -4.05
CA ILE A 266 44.35 29.90 -5.19
C ILE A 266 43.93 30.66 -6.45
N ALA A 267 42.62 30.82 -6.69
CA ALA A 267 42.12 31.54 -7.86
C ALA A 267 42.51 33.03 -7.81
N GLU A 268 42.45 33.64 -6.63
CA GLU A 268 42.93 35.00 -6.34
C GLU A 268 44.42 35.15 -6.67
N ARG A 269 45.29 34.34 -6.04
CA ARG A 269 46.73 34.39 -6.30
C ARG A 269 47.08 34.23 -7.78
N ARG A 270 46.40 33.31 -8.48
CA ARG A 270 46.60 33.11 -9.93
C ARG A 270 46.17 34.32 -10.76
N PHE A 271 45.12 35.02 -10.34
CA PHE A 271 44.70 36.25 -10.98
C PHE A 271 45.70 37.39 -10.71
N GLU A 272 46.20 37.52 -9.48
CA GLU A 272 47.21 38.53 -9.12
C GLU A 272 48.56 38.31 -9.82
N GLU A 273 48.95 37.05 -10.05
CA GLU A 273 50.21 36.68 -10.72
C GLU A 273 50.18 36.87 -12.25
N VAL A 274 49.02 37.14 -12.86
CA VAL A 274 48.92 37.26 -14.33
C VAL A 274 49.46 38.60 -14.81
N ASP A 275 50.26 38.58 -15.89
CA ASP A 275 50.69 39.82 -16.54
C ASP A 275 49.46 40.60 -17.09
N PRO A 276 49.26 41.89 -16.71
CA PRO A 276 48.17 42.73 -17.19
C PRO A 276 48.09 42.86 -18.73
N ALA A 277 49.20 42.65 -19.45
CA ALA A 277 49.22 42.63 -20.90
C ALA A 277 48.39 41.47 -21.49
N ASN A 278 48.23 40.36 -20.76
CA ASN A 278 47.48 39.17 -21.17
C ASN A 278 45.98 39.30 -20.83
N ARG A 279 45.32 40.35 -21.35
CA ARG A 279 43.93 40.73 -20.99
C ARG A 279 42.90 39.60 -21.05
N LEU A 280 42.95 38.73 -22.05
CA LEU A 280 42.00 37.61 -22.19
C LEU A 280 42.20 36.54 -21.10
N VAL A 281 43.45 36.31 -20.68
CA VAL A 281 43.78 35.37 -19.61
C VAL A 281 43.37 35.96 -18.26
N ALA A 282 43.65 37.25 -18.04
CA ALA A 282 43.21 37.98 -16.85
C ALA A 282 41.69 37.93 -16.68
N ALA A 283 40.91 38.23 -17.73
CA ALA A 283 39.45 38.15 -17.69
C ALA A 283 38.92 36.73 -17.42
N THR A 284 39.63 35.69 -17.90
CA THR A 284 39.26 34.29 -17.64
C THR A 284 39.53 33.89 -16.19
N LEU A 285 40.65 34.36 -15.62
CA LEU A 285 41.04 34.11 -14.24
C LEU A 285 40.16 34.90 -13.26
N GLU A 286 39.83 36.15 -13.58
CA GLU A 286 38.86 36.98 -12.85
C GLU A 286 37.51 36.28 -12.74
N LYS A 287 36.93 35.86 -13.88
CA LYS A 287 35.68 35.10 -13.89
C LYS A 287 35.75 33.81 -13.08
N ARG A 288 36.91 33.14 -13.08
CA ARG A 288 37.13 31.93 -12.29
C ARG A 288 37.19 32.24 -10.79
N TRP A 289 37.82 33.35 -10.41
CA TRP A 289 37.87 33.83 -9.03
C TRP A 289 36.47 34.23 -8.53
N GLU A 290 35.70 34.99 -9.31
CA GLU A 290 34.30 35.31 -9.02
C GLU A 290 33.45 34.05 -8.80
N GLN A 291 33.61 33.03 -9.66
CA GLN A 291 32.92 31.75 -9.51
C GLN A 291 33.30 31.02 -8.21
N THR A 292 34.58 31.07 -7.81
CA THR A 292 35.02 30.46 -6.55
C THR A 292 34.49 31.23 -5.33
N LEU A 293 34.43 32.56 -5.37
CA LEU A 293 33.85 33.38 -4.30
C LEU A 293 32.34 33.13 -4.14
N LEU A 294 31.60 33.04 -5.25
CA LEU A 294 30.19 32.64 -5.23
C LEU A 294 29.99 31.25 -4.60
N LYS A 295 30.88 30.31 -4.89
CA LYS A 295 30.85 28.96 -4.30
C LYS A 295 31.11 28.98 -2.80
N VAL A 296 32.03 29.82 -2.31
CA VAL A 296 32.25 30.03 -0.86
C VAL A 296 30.97 30.53 -0.22
N GLN A 297 30.37 31.59 -0.76
CA GLN A 297 29.13 32.18 -0.22
C GLN A 297 27.99 31.16 -0.19
N GLN A 298 27.75 30.43 -1.29
CA GLN A 298 26.72 29.39 -1.36
C GLN A 298 26.94 28.27 -0.33
N THR A 299 28.19 27.88 -0.09
CA THR A 299 28.54 26.83 0.88
C THR A 299 28.30 27.31 2.31
N GLN A 300 28.69 28.56 2.60
CA GLN A 300 28.46 29.22 3.90
C GLN A 300 26.97 29.38 4.22
N ASP A 301 26.17 29.84 3.26
CA ASP A 301 24.73 30.00 3.41
C ASP A 301 24.05 28.66 3.69
N THR A 302 24.47 27.61 2.96
CA THR A 302 23.96 26.25 3.16
C THR A 302 24.31 25.71 4.54
N LEU A 303 25.55 25.85 5.01
CA LEU A 303 25.97 25.46 6.35
C LEU A 303 25.14 26.17 7.43
N THR A 304 24.94 27.48 7.28
CA THR A 304 24.17 28.30 8.22
C THR A 304 22.71 27.85 8.28
N GLN A 305 22.09 27.63 7.12
CA GLN A 305 20.72 27.13 7.02
C GLN A 305 20.57 25.72 7.63
N GLN A 306 21.54 24.82 7.40
CA GLN A 306 21.51 23.49 8.01
C GLN A 306 21.57 23.59 9.54
N ARG A 307 22.48 24.40 10.10
CA ARG A 307 22.59 24.60 11.55
C ARG A 307 21.30 25.14 12.19
N GLN A 308 20.59 26.03 11.50
CA GLN A 308 19.32 26.60 11.99
C GLN A 308 18.13 25.64 11.90
N THR A 309 18.15 24.69 10.97
CA THR A 309 16.99 23.81 10.68
C THR A 309 17.01 22.47 11.43
N HIS A 310 18.12 22.10 12.09
CA HIS A 310 18.25 20.81 12.80
C HIS A 310 17.98 20.95 14.31
N PRO A 311 16.87 20.40 14.85
CA PRO A 311 16.50 20.54 16.27
C PRO A 311 17.45 19.83 17.23
N LEU A 312 18.14 18.78 16.76
CA LEU A 312 18.90 17.84 17.59
C LEU A 312 20.25 18.37 18.09
N ASN A 313 20.77 19.45 17.50
CA ASN A 313 22.01 20.11 17.96
C ASN A 313 21.80 20.90 19.27
N GLN A 314 20.56 21.20 19.65
CA GLN A 314 20.21 21.93 20.87
C GLN A 314 19.66 21.02 21.98
N MET A 315 19.52 19.71 21.73
CA MET A 315 18.88 18.81 22.68
C MET A 315 19.79 18.48 23.87
N GLY A 316 19.39 18.88 25.08
CA GLY A 316 20.01 18.52 26.35
C GLY A 316 19.50 17.19 26.93
N GLU A 317 19.81 16.94 28.21
CA GLU A 317 19.28 15.77 28.94
C GLU A 317 17.77 15.92 29.22
N ALA A 318 17.26 17.15 29.39
CA ALA A 318 15.83 17.41 29.56
C ALA A 318 14.99 16.95 28.35
N ASP A 319 15.52 17.09 27.13
CA ASP A 319 14.83 16.65 25.91
C ASP A 319 14.84 15.12 25.74
N LYS A 320 15.82 14.41 26.33
CA LYS A 320 15.82 12.94 26.40
C LYS A 320 14.69 12.44 27.31
N GLU A 321 14.45 13.15 28.40
CA GLU A 321 13.36 12.85 29.34
C GLU A 321 11.98 13.19 28.74
N GLU A 322 11.90 14.22 27.89
CA GLU A 322 10.72 14.50 27.06
C GLU A 322 10.51 13.44 25.97
N LEU A 323 11.57 12.95 25.32
CA LEU A 323 11.49 11.80 24.39
C LEU A 323 11.00 10.53 25.08
N PHE A 324 11.42 10.29 26.33
CA PHE A 324 10.93 9.18 27.13
C PHE A 324 9.43 9.30 27.41
N ARG A 325 8.96 10.50 27.79
CA ARG A 325 7.52 10.80 27.90
C ARG A 325 6.79 10.62 26.57
N LEU A 326 7.33 11.12 25.45
CA LEU A 326 6.74 10.96 24.12
C LEU A 326 6.63 9.50 23.69
N ALA A 327 7.60 8.68 24.05
CA ALA A 327 7.59 7.26 23.75
C ALA A 327 6.57 6.49 24.63
N GLN A 328 6.28 6.93 25.85
CA GLN A 328 5.08 6.49 26.58
C GLN A 328 3.77 6.89 25.87
N HIS A 329 3.78 8.00 25.14
CA HIS A 329 2.66 8.45 24.29
C HIS A 329 2.70 7.90 22.85
N LEU A 330 3.50 6.88 22.56
CA LEU A 330 3.61 6.31 21.21
C LEU A 330 2.24 5.91 20.60
N PRO A 331 1.26 5.37 21.34
CA PRO A 331 -0.08 5.12 20.79
C PRO A 331 -0.78 6.38 20.25
N HIS A 332 -0.55 7.54 20.88
CA HIS A 332 -1.09 8.81 20.39
C HIS A 332 -0.33 9.30 19.16
N LEU A 333 1.00 9.27 19.17
CA LEU A 333 1.84 9.63 18.02
C LEU A 333 1.58 8.73 16.82
N TRP A 334 1.31 7.45 17.04
CA TRP A 334 0.96 6.50 16.00
C TRP A 334 -0.31 6.90 15.25
N ASN A 335 -1.27 7.50 15.93
CA ASN A 335 -2.53 7.93 15.31
C ASN A 335 -2.51 9.39 14.83
N ALA A 336 -1.45 10.13 15.09
CA ALA A 336 -1.29 11.52 14.63
C ALA A 336 -1.22 11.61 13.09
N GLU A 337 -1.81 12.67 12.55
CA GLU A 337 -1.90 12.92 11.10
C GLU A 337 -0.52 13.05 10.44
N HIS A 338 0.45 13.59 11.17
CA HIS A 338 1.81 13.82 10.68
C HIS A 338 2.73 12.60 10.75
N THR A 339 2.26 11.44 11.23
CA THR A 339 3.11 10.23 11.31
C THR A 339 3.01 9.42 10.02
N PRO A 340 3.98 9.52 9.09
CA PRO A 340 3.91 8.86 7.79
C PRO A 340 3.88 7.33 7.93
N PRO A 341 3.13 6.62 7.07
CA PRO A 341 3.06 5.15 7.09
C PRO A 341 4.44 4.47 7.00
N LYS A 342 5.41 5.11 6.34
CA LYS A 342 6.78 4.59 6.24
C LYS A 342 7.45 4.41 7.61
N GLN A 343 7.30 5.39 8.52
CA GLN A 343 7.87 5.33 9.87
C GLN A 343 7.18 4.23 10.68
N LYS A 344 5.84 4.14 10.62
CA LYS A 344 5.05 3.07 11.25
C LYS A 344 5.57 1.67 10.86
N LYS A 345 5.86 1.47 9.57
CA LYS A 345 6.43 0.20 9.07
C LYS A 345 7.84 -0.06 9.57
N GLN A 346 8.66 0.98 9.70
CA GLN A 346 10.02 0.82 10.24
C GLN A 346 9.93 0.30 11.68
N ILE A 347 9.06 0.89 12.52
CA ILE A 347 8.83 0.45 13.90
C ILE A 347 8.39 -1.02 13.95
N ILE A 348 7.34 -1.39 13.19
CA ILE A 348 6.84 -2.78 13.18
C ILE A 348 7.97 -3.79 12.84
N ARG A 349 8.84 -3.43 11.90
CA ARG A 349 9.91 -4.33 11.43
C ARG A 349 11.10 -4.45 12.38
N LEU A 350 11.20 -3.56 13.35
CA LEU A 350 12.16 -3.73 14.45
C LEU A 350 11.70 -4.85 15.40
N LEU A 351 10.38 -5.07 15.49
CA LEU A 351 9.76 -5.98 16.46
C LEU A 351 9.36 -7.32 15.84
N ILE A 352 8.88 -7.32 14.60
CA ILE A 352 8.30 -8.50 13.95
C ILE A 352 9.22 -8.99 12.83
N GLU A 353 9.52 -10.30 12.86
CA GLU A 353 10.24 -11.02 11.81
C GLU A 353 9.32 -11.28 10.61
N ASP A 354 8.25 -12.03 10.85
CA ASP A 354 7.23 -12.38 9.85
C ASP A 354 5.91 -12.75 10.53
N ILE A 355 4.85 -12.80 9.73
CA ILE A 355 3.51 -13.22 10.16
C ILE A 355 2.97 -14.20 9.13
N THR A 356 2.76 -15.45 9.53
CA THR A 356 2.08 -16.43 8.69
C THR A 356 0.57 -16.30 8.84
N VAL A 357 -0.12 -16.10 7.71
CA VAL A 357 -1.56 -15.91 7.65
C VAL A 357 -2.21 -17.18 7.14
N GLU A 358 -3.10 -17.72 7.96
CA GLU A 358 -3.95 -18.86 7.65
C GLU A 358 -5.42 -18.44 7.61
N ARG A 359 -6.15 -19.00 6.64
CA ARG A 359 -7.59 -18.79 6.53
C ARG A 359 -8.31 -20.05 6.92
N LEU A 360 -9.05 -19.97 8.02
CA LEU A 360 -9.91 -21.02 8.52
C LEU A 360 -11.26 -20.90 7.81
N GLU A 361 -11.44 -21.64 6.71
CA GLU A 361 -12.61 -21.52 5.83
C GLU A 361 -13.93 -21.86 6.54
N GLN A 362 -13.90 -22.89 7.40
CA GLN A 362 -15.08 -23.37 8.14
C GLN A 362 -15.59 -22.36 9.16
N SER A 363 -14.69 -21.75 9.95
CA SER A 363 -15.04 -20.78 11.00
C SER A 363 -15.07 -19.34 10.52
N ARG A 364 -14.74 -19.08 9.23
CA ARG A 364 -14.65 -17.74 8.64
C ARG A 364 -13.70 -16.81 9.43
N GLN A 365 -12.56 -17.37 9.85
CA GLN A 365 -11.55 -16.66 10.64
C GLN A 365 -10.20 -16.63 9.90
N LEU A 366 -9.33 -15.71 10.33
CA LEU A 366 -7.90 -15.72 10.00
C LEU A 366 -7.12 -16.06 11.27
N SER A 367 -6.22 -17.02 11.17
CA SER A 367 -5.18 -17.24 12.16
C SER A 367 -3.91 -16.51 11.72
N LEU A 368 -3.35 -15.68 12.59
CA LEU A 368 -2.10 -14.96 12.38
C LEU A 368 -1.05 -15.52 13.34
N HIS A 369 -0.02 -16.16 12.79
CA HIS A 369 1.11 -16.70 13.54
C HIS A 369 2.28 -15.73 13.42
N ILE A 370 2.59 -15.03 14.51
CA ILE A 370 3.57 -13.96 14.59
C ILE A 370 4.88 -14.53 15.10
N ARG A 371 5.96 -14.16 14.41
CA ARG A 371 7.34 -14.41 14.84
C ARG A 371 7.97 -13.09 15.22
N TRP A 372 8.37 -12.96 16.49
CA TRP A 372 9.02 -11.74 16.99
C TRP A 372 10.53 -11.79 16.75
N LYS A 373 11.13 -10.61 16.56
CA LYS A 373 12.58 -10.40 16.58
C LYS A 373 13.06 -10.64 18.01
N GLY A 374 13.44 -11.89 18.31
CA GLY A 374 13.68 -12.36 19.67
C GLY A 374 13.27 -13.83 19.89
N GLY A 375 12.70 -14.48 18.88
CA GLY A 375 12.39 -15.91 18.92
C GLY A 375 11.07 -16.26 19.61
N LYS A 376 10.38 -15.29 20.25
CA LYS A 376 9.01 -15.50 20.74
C LYS A 376 8.08 -15.76 19.56
N HIS A 377 7.17 -16.71 19.75
CA HIS A 377 6.09 -17.03 18.83
C HIS A 377 4.75 -16.77 19.51
N GLU A 378 3.82 -16.18 18.78
CA GLU A 378 2.47 -15.88 19.28
C GLU A 378 1.45 -16.08 18.17
N SER A 379 0.26 -16.58 18.48
CA SER A 379 -0.79 -16.80 17.49
C SER A 379 -2.08 -16.16 17.94
N LEU A 380 -2.78 -15.49 17.03
CA LEU A 380 -4.08 -14.90 17.29
C LEU A 380 -5.08 -15.29 16.21
N THR A 381 -6.34 -15.44 16.58
CA THR A 381 -7.42 -15.72 15.63
C THR A 381 -8.39 -14.54 15.59
N ILE A 382 -8.65 -14.03 14.38
CA ILE A 382 -9.56 -12.89 14.15
C ILE A 382 -10.69 -13.27 13.19
N PRO A 383 -11.92 -12.76 13.43
CA PRO A 383 -13.05 -13.01 12.55
C PRO A 383 -12.92 -12.22 11.24
N ILE A 384 -13.34 -12.82 10.12
CA ILE A 384 -13.46 -12.12 8.83
C ILE A 384 -14.87 -11.54 8.72
N PRO A 385 -15.03 -10.20 8.61
CA PRO A 385 -16.35 -9.58 8.49
C PRO A 385 -17.20 -10.16 7.34
N LEU A 386 -18.51 -10.18 7.56
CA LEU A 386 -19.50 -10.46 6.51
C LEU A 386 -19.31 -9.53 5.31
N LYS A 387 -19.54 -10.02 4.08
CA LYS A 387 -19.56 -9.13 2.90
C LYS A 387 -20.78 -8.22 3.04
N GLN A 388 -20.74 -7.02 2.45
CA GLN A 388 -21.85 -6.08 2.59
C GLN A 388 -23.22 -6.67 2.19
N PRO A 389 -23.36 -7.45 1.09
CA PRO A 389 -24.62 -8.11 0.76
C PRO A 389 -25.08 -9.12 1.82
N ASP A 390 -24.15 -9.86 2.42
CA ASP A 390 -24.45 -10.83 3.47
C ASP A 390 -24.84 -10.13 4.78
N LYS A 391 -24.25 -8.96 5.08
CA LYS A 391 -24.58 -8.14 6.26
C LYS A 391 -26.01 -7.61 6.21
N VAL A 392 -26.47 -7.23 5.03
CA VAL A 392 -27.81 -6.62 4.83
C VAL A 392 -28.86 -7.64 4.40
N ARG A 393 -28.52 -8.93 4.38
CA ARG A 393 -29.45 -10.01 4.06
C ARG A 393 -30.34 -10.30 5.27
N TYR A 394 -31.65 -10.43 5.04
CA TYR A 394 -32.57 -10.89 6.06
C TYR A 394 -32.30 -12.36 6.40
N SER A 395 -32.41 -12.73 7.68
CA SER A 395 -32.30 -14.13 8.10
C SER A 395 -33.41 -14.97 7.47
N ASP A 396 -33.14 -16.26 7.26
CA ASP A 396 -34.14 -17.17 6.71
C ASP A 396 -35.38 -17.25 7.62
N GLU A 397 -35.21 -17.16 8.94
CA GLU A 397 -36.31 -17.06 9.91
C GLU A 397 -37.21 -15.84 9.66
N THR A 398 -36.62 -14.67 9.43
CA THR A 398 -37.37 -13.45 9.14
C THR A 398 -38.13 -13.59 7.83
N ILE A 399 -37.52 -14.20 6.82
CA ILE A 399 -38.15 -14.45 5.51
C ILE A 399 -39.31 -15.44 5.65
N HIS A 400 -39.16 -16.51 6.44
CA HIS A 400 -40.24 -17.46 6.71
C HIS A 400 -41.41 -16.81 7.46
N LYS A 401 -41.12 -15.96 8.44
CA LYS A 401 -42.15 -15.21 9.17
C LYS A 401 -42.92 -14.25 8.26
N ILE A 402 -42.21 -13.53 7.39
CA ILE A 402 -42.84 -12.68 6.36
C ILE A 402 -43.69 -13.53 5.41
N ARG A 403 -43.21 -14.70 4.99
CA ARG A 403 -43.95 -15.60 4.10
C ARG A 403 -45.24 -16.10 4.73
N ASP A 404 -45.23 -16.42 6.02
CA ASP A 404 -46.43 -16.89 6.71
C ASP A 404 -47.43 -15.77 6.96
N LEU A 405 -46.97 -14.60 7.44
CA LEU A 405 -47.80 -13.41 7.61
C LEU A 405 -48.39 -12.93 6.27
N ALA A 406 -47.66 -13.06 5.17
CA ALA A 406 -48.13 -12.67 3.84
C ALA A 406 -49.31 -13.50 3.31
N LYS A 407 -49.63 -14.65 3.93
CA LYS A 407 -50.84 -15.42 3.57
C LYS A 407 -52.12 -14.73 4.03
N THR A 408 -52.07 -13.98 5.12
CA THR A 408 -53.25 -13.47 5.85
C THR A 408 -53.24 -11.95 6.06
N HIS A 409 -52.08 -11.29 5.95
CA HIS A 409 -51.89 -9.89 6.28
C HIS A 409 -51.33 -9.08 5.10
N HIS A 410 -51.78 -7.82 4.95
CA HIS A 410 -51.20 -6.87 4.00
C HIS A 410 -49.87 -6.29 4.49
N ASP A 411 -49.02 -5.81 3.58
CA ASP A 411 -47.65 -5.37 3.85
C ASP A 411 -47.52 -4.35 5.01
N ILE A 412 -48.52 -3.47 5.20
CA ILE A 412 -48.57 -2.53 6.34
C ILE A 412 -48.68 -3.30 7.65
N LYS A 413 -49.68 -4.19 7.75
CA LYS A 413 -49.94 -4.97 8.96
C LYS A 413 -48.83 -6.00 9.23
N ILE A 414 -48.16 -6.51 8.19
CA ILE A 414 -46.94 -7.32 8.34
C ILE A 414 -45.83 -6.49 8.99
N ALA A 415 -45.58 -5.26 8.50
CA ALA A 415 -44.57 -4.37 9.06
C ALA A 415 -44.88 -4.03 10.52
N ASP A 416 -46.13 -3.70 10.84
CA ASP A 416 -46.57 -3.41 12.21
C ASP A 416 -46.38 -4.62 13.14
N THR A 417 -46.76 -5.81 12.68
CA THR A 417 -46.60 -7.05 13.45
C THR A 417 -45.12 -7.35 13.73
N LEU A 418 -44.23 -7.16 12.75
CA LEU A 418 -42.79 -7.37 12.95
C LEU A 418 -42.18 -6.32 13.89
N ASN A 419 -42.63 -5.07 13.80
CA ASN A 419 -42.19 -4.00 14.70
C ASN A 419 -42.67 -4.22 16.15
N GLN A 420 -43.91 -4.72 16.33
CA GLN A 420 -44.45 -5.09 17.65
C GLN A 420 -43.67 -6.26 18.29
N LEU A 421 -43.16 -7.17 17.47
CA LEU A 421 -42.31 -8.29 17.90
C LEU A 421 -40.83 -7.90 18.10
N ASP A 422 -40.52 -6.60 18.05
CA ASP A 422 -39.18 -5.99 18.12
C ASP A 422 -38.16 -6.55 17.10
N ILE A 423 -38.65 -7.10 15.99
CA ILE A 423 -37.80 -7.61 14.92
C ILE A 423 -37.35 -6.42 14.07
N LYS A 424 -36.06 -6.12 14.07
CA LYS A 424 -35.48 -5.05 13.26
C LYS A 424 -35.19 -5.51 11.83
N SER A 425 -35.17 -4.56 10.91
CA SER A 425 -34.71 -4.82 9.55
C SER A 425 -33.21 -5.13 9.49
N SER A 426 -32.73 -5.60 8.34
CA SER A 426 -31.30 -5.84 8.10
C SER A 426 -30.41 -4.59 8.19
N SER A 427 -31.01 -3.40 8.27
CA SER A 427 -30.33 -2.11 8.49
C SER A 427 -30.46 -1.59 9.94
N GLY A 428 -31.04 -2.37 10.85
CA GLY A 428 -31.30 -1.99 12.24
C GLY A 428 -32.50 -1.05 12.43
N ARG A 429 -33.22 -0.71 11.35
CA ARG A 429 -34.38 0.19 11.35
C ARG A 429 -35.71 -0.58 11.51
N PRO A 430 -36.79 0.06 11.98
CA PRO A 430 -38.12 -0.55 11.96
C PRO A 430 -38.56 -0.88 10.53
N PHE A 431 -39.37 -1.94 10.39
CA PHE A 431 -39.94 -2.34 9.11
C PHE A 431 -40.94 -1.31 8.60
N THR A 432 -40.90 -1.08 7.29
CA THR A 432 -41.91 -0.30 6.55
C THR A 432 -42.58 -1.19 5.51
N ALA A 433 -43.80 -0.83 5.10
CA ALA A 433 -44.52 -1.56 4.05
C ALA A 433 -43.69 -1.69 2.75
N SER A 434 -42.92 -0.66 2.39
CA SER A 434 -42.00 -0.69 1.23
C SER A 434 -40.89 -1.73 1.38
N MET A 435 -40.34 -1.90 2.58
CA MET A 435 -39.32 -2.92 2.86
C MET A 435 -39.91 -4.32 2.75
N ILE A 436 -41.11 -4.54 3.29
CA ILE A 436 -41.83 -5.82 3.17
C ILE A 436 -42.12 -6.14 1.70
N LYS A 437 -42.63 -5.17 0.94
CA LYS A 437 -42.88 -5.32 -0.50
C LYS A 437 -41.61 -5.72 -1.26
N TRP A 438 -40.47 -5.09 -0.95
CA TRP A 438 -39.18 -5.44 -1.56
C TRP A 438 -38.71 -6.85 -1.16
N VAL A 439 -38.82 -7.23 0.11
CA VAL A 439 -38.46 -8.59 0.58
C VAL A 439 -39.32 -9.62 -0.12
N ARG A 440 -40.63 -9.38 -0.21
CA ARG A 440 -41.56 -10.28 -0.90
C ARG A 440 -41.23 -10.42 -2.38
N HIS A 441 -40.93 -9.32 -3.07
CA HIS A 441 -40.48 -9.35 -4.46
C HIS A 441 -39.15 -10.11 -4.63
N LYS A 442 -38.19 -9.92 -3.71
CA LYS A 442 -36.87 -10.56 -3.81
C LYS A 442 -36.90 -12.07 -3.56
N HIS A 443 -37.88 -12.55 -2.80
CA HIS A 443 -38.03 -13.96 -2.37
C HIS A 443 -39.28 -14.64 -2.94
N ASP A 444 -39.89 -14.06 -3.98
CA ASP A 444 -41.08 -14.58 -4.66
C ASP A 444 -42.24 -14.94 -3.71
N ILE A 445 -42.45 -14.11 -2.67
CA ILE A 445 -43.53 -14.31 -1.69
C ILE A 445 -44.82 -13.64 -2.22
N PRO A 446 -45.88 -14.42 -2.47
CA PRO A 446 -47.17 -13.88 -2.93
C PRO A 446 -47.75 -12.86 -1.96
N ALA A 447 -48.60 -11.96 -2.46
CA ALA A 447 -49.33 -11.03 -1.60
C ALA A 447 -50.49 -11.77 -0.96
N CYS A 448 -50.93 -11.29 0.21
CA CYS A 448 -52.16 -11.75 0.82
C CYS A 448 -53.28 -11.71 -0.23
N PRO A 449 -53.93 -12.85 -0.52
CA PRO A 449 -55.03 -12.88 -1.46
C PRO A 449 -56.09 -11.87 -1.04
N THR A 450 -56.36 -10.89 -1.89
CA THR A 450 -57.40 -9.87 -1.66
C THR A 450 -58.81 -10.36 -1.98
N HIS A 451 -58.98 -11.66 -2.25
CA HIS A 451 -60.17 -12.27 -2.81
C HIS A 451 -60.67 -13.41 -1.93
N GLN A 452 -61.97 -13.41 -1.62
CA GLN A 452 -62.65 -14.60 -1.11
C GLN A 452 -62.79 -15.65 -2.24
N PRO A 453 -62.92 -16.96 -1.93
CA PRO A 453 -63.19 -17.96 -2.95
C PRO A 453 -64.47 -17.61 -3.72
N GLY A 454 -64.32 -17.26 -5.01
CA GLY A 454 -65.42 -16.80 -5.88
C GLY A 454 -65.29 -15.36 -6.40
N GLU A 455 -64.40 -14.54 -5.81
CA GLU A 455 -64.12 -13.17 -6.28
C GLU A 455 -62.96 -13.14 -7.28
N LEU A 456 -63.16 -12.53 -8.44
CA LEU A 456 -62.15 -12.43 -9.49
C LEU A 456 -61.60 -10.99 -9.61
N THR A 457 -60.30 -10.87 -9.87
CA THR A 457 -59.69 -9.60 -10.33
C THR A 457 -60.06 -9.30 -11.77
N VAL A 458 -59.95 -8.02 -12.16
CA VAL A 458 -60.04 -7.58 -13.58
C VAL A 458 -59.13 -8.41 -14.50
N LYS A 459 -57.92 -8.73 -14.04
CA LYS A 459 -56.96 -9.54 -14.81
C LYS A 459 -57.42 -11.00 -14.95
N GLN A 460 -57.96 -11.59 -13.90
CA GLN A 460 -58.50 -12.96 -13.94
C GLN A 460 -59.78 -13.04 -14.77
N VAL A 461 -60.65 -12.02 -14.74
CA VAL A 461 -61.82 -11.93 -15.62
C VAL A 461 -61.40 -11.79 -17.08
N ALA A 462 -60.43 -10.92 -17.36
CA ALA A 462 -59.86 -10.76 -18.71
C ALA A 462 -59.32 -12.09 -19.26
N GLN A 463 -58.56 -12.83 -18.46
CA GLN A 463 -58.04 -14.15 -18.83
C GLN A 463 -59.15 -15.21 -18.95
N ARG A 464 -60.18 -15.19 -18.10
CA ARG A 464 -61.26 -16.19 -18.10
C ARG A 464 -62.14 -16.10 -19.35
N TYR A 465 -62.32 -14.91 -19.92
CA TYR A 465 -63.17 -14.69 -21.11
C TYR A 465 -62.39 -14.36 -22.38
N ASP A 466 -61.06 -14.45 -22.33
CA ASP A 466 -60.14 -14.10 -23.42
C ASP A 466 -60.38 -12.69 -24.00
N VAL A 467 -60.53 -11.70 -23.10
CA VAL A 467 -60.75 -10.29 -23.45
C VAL A 467 -59.68 -9.40 -22.85
N SER A 468 -59.45 -8.22 -23.45
CA SER A 468 -58.52 -7.25 -22.87
C SER A 468 -59.05 -6.68 -21.55
N THR A 469 -58.15 -6.25 -20.67
CA THR A 469 -58.52 -5.61 -19.40
C THR A 469 -59.38 -4.35 -19.60
N HIS A 470 -59.23 -3.65 -20.74
CA HIS A 470 -60.08 -2.52 -21.13
C HIS A 470 -61.55 -2.91 -21.33
N VAL A 471 -61.82 -4.07 -21.91
CA VAL A 471 -63.20 -4.57 -22.10
C VAL A 471 -63.85 -4.85 -20.75
N VAL A 472 -63.07 -5.37 -19.80
CA VAL A 472 -63.57 -5.60 -18.44
C VAL A 472 -63.87 -4.28 -17.73
N TYR A 473 -63.03 -3.24 -17.89
CA TYR A 473 -63.36 -1.89 -17.38
C TYR A 473 -64.61 -1.31 -18.06
N TYR A 474 -64.77 -1.51 -19.36
CA TYR A 474 -65.98 -1.10 -20.08
C TYR A 474 -67.23 -1.81 -19.55
N TRP A 475 -67.16 -3.11 -19.22
CA TRP A 475 -68.27 -3.83 -18.60
C TRP A 475 -68.62 -3.30 -17.21
N LEU A 476 -67.63 -2.81 -16.45
CA LEU A 476 -67.85 -2.17 -15.15
C LEU A 476 -68.48 -0.78 -15.29
N GLU A 477 -68.00 0.04 -16.25
CA GLU A 477 -68.53 1.38 -16.50
C GLU A 477 -69.95 1.37 -17.07
N THR A 478 -70.28 0.38 -17.89
CA THR A 478 -71.62 0.21 -18.47
C THR A 478 -72.61 -0.53 -17.56
N GLY A 479 -72.16 -0.97 -16.38
CA GLY A 479 -72.98 -1.71 -15.42
C GLY A 479 -73.30 -3.14 -15.83
N MET A 480 -72.66 -3.69 -16.87
CA MET A 480 -72.79 -5.10 -17.27
C MET A 480 -72.20 -6.05 -16.23
N LEU A 481 -71.15 -5.62 -15.54
CA LEU A 481 -70.58 -6.27 -14.37
C LEU A 481 -70.69 -5.34 -13.17
N GLN A 482 -71.07 -5.89 -12.02
CA GLN A 482 -70.98 -5.20 -10.75
C GLN A 482 -69.66 -5.59 -10.06
N ALA A 483 -68.97 -4.59 -9.52
CA ALA A 483 -67.77 -4.83 -8.74
C ALA A 483 -67.80 -4.05 -7.43
N GLN A 484 -67.27 -4.68 -6.39
CA GLN A 484 -66.96 -4.00 -5.14
C GLN A 484 -65.52 -3.48 -5.21
N LYS A 485 -65.29 -2.22 -4.86
CA LYS A 485 -63.93 -1.67 -4.74
C LYS A 485 -63.35 -2.08 -3.39
N SER A 486 -62.23 -2.80 -3.41
CA SER A 486 -61.43 -3.08 -2.21
C SER A 486 -60.81 -1.79 -1.67
N HIS A 487 -60.43 -1.78 -0.39
CA HIS A 487 -59.61 -0.73 0.25
C HIS A 487 -58.30 -0.43 -0.52
N SER A 488 -57.79 -1.40 -1.27
CA SER A 488 -56.62 -1.29 -2.15
C SER A 488 -56.93 -0.71 -3.54
N ARG A 489 -58.11 -0.12 -3.77
CA ARG A 489 -58.61 0.37 -5.08
C ARG A 489 -58.67 -0.68 -6.19
N THR A 490 -58.57 -1.96 -5.86
CA THR A 490 -58.74 -3.07 -6.80
C THR A 490 -60.22 -3.48 -6.89
N TYR A 491 -60.72 -3.69 -8.10
CA TYR A 491 -62.09 -4.18 -8.33
C TYR A 491 -62.21 -5.67 -8.02
N ARG A 492 -63.23 -6.03 -7.24
CA ARG A 492 -63.64 -7.40 -6.94
C ARG A 492 -64.91 -7.71 -7.71
N ILE A 493 -64.86 -8.70 -8.59
CA ILE A 493 -65.96 -9.07 -9.47
C ILE A 493 -66.45 -10.45 -9.05
N VAL A 494 -67.72 -10.53 -8.67
CA VAL A 494 -68.42 -11.81 -8.49
C VAL A 494 -69.31 -12.00 -9.71
N ILE A 495 -69.17 -13.13 -10.40
CA ILE A 495 -69.95 -13.42 -11.60
C ILE A 495 -70.95 -14.52 -11.25
N SER A 496 -72.24 -14.21 -11.31
CA SER A 496 -73.30 -15.21 -11.19
C SER A 496 -73.35 -16.09 -12.44
N GLU A 497 -73.86 -17.32 -12.33
CA GLU A 497 -73.97 -18.27 -13.45
C GLU A 497 -74.76 -17.69 -14.64
N SER A 498 -75.81 -16.92 -14.35
CA SER A 498 -76.59 -16.19 -15.37
C SER A 498 -75.77 -15.15 -16.13
N LYS A 499 -74.88 -14.41 -15.43
CA LYS A 499 -73.99 -13.42 -16.05
C LYS A 499 -72.82 -14.08 -16.77
N HIS A 500 -72.38 -15.25 -16.32
CA HIS A 500 -71.37 -16.04 -17.01
C HIS A 500 -71.84 -16.43 -18.43
N GLN A 501 -73.09 -16.86 -18.58
CA GLN A 501 -73.68 -17.21 -19.88
C GLN A 501 -73.85 -15.97 -20.79
N GLU A 502 -74.31 -14.84 -20.24
CA GLU A 502 -74.46 -13.57 -20.97
C GLU A 502 -73.11 -13.06 -21.51
N LEU A 503 -72.07 -13.08 -20.68
CA LEU A 503 -70.73 -12.58 -21.04
C LEU A 503 -69.97 -13.51 -22.00
N THR A 504 -70.19 -14.82 -21.89
CA THR A 504 -69.63 -15.81 -22.83
C THR A 504 -70.29 -15.71 -24.21
N THR A 505 -71.59 -15.42 -24.25
CA THR A 505 -72.30 -15.15 -25.50
C THR A 505 -71.80 -13.84 -26.10
N TRP A 506 -71.65 -12.78 -25.28
CA TRP A 506 -71.12 -11.50 -25.73
C TRP A 506 -69.68 -11.60 -26.24
N SER A 507 -68.79 -12.37 -25.60
CA SER A 507 -67.39 -12.49 -26.04
C SER A 507 -67.28 -13.10 -27.44
N LYS A 508 -68.16 -14.06 -27.78
CA LYS A 508 -68.24 -14.73 -29.09
C LYS A 508 -68.87 -13.93 -30.23
N VAL A 509 -69.60 -12.85 -29.94
CA VAL A 509 -70.21 -12.00 -30.99
C VAL A 509 -69.15 -11.15 -31.69
N SER A 510 -69.21 -11.06 -33.03
CA SER A 510 -68.30 -10.25 -33.85
C SER A 510 -68.34 -8.76 -33.46
N ARG A 511 -67.23 -8.04 -33.67
CA ARG A 511 -67.09 -6.61 -33.32
C ARG A 511 -68.11 -5.73 -34.06
N GLU A 512 -68.52 -6.14 -35.26
CA GLU A 512 -69.50 -5.44 -36.11
C GLU A 512 -70.93 -5.55 -35.55
N ASP A 513 -71.32 -6.73 -35.07
CA ASP A 513 -72.65 -6.98 -34.49
C ASP A 513 -72.81 -6.32 -33.11
N LYS A 514 -71.72 -6.20 -32.35
CA LYS A 514 -71.67 -5.45 -31.09
C LYS A 514 -71.97 -3.96 -31.28
N ILE A 515 -71.50 -3.37 -32.39
CA ILE A 515 -71.77 -1.97 -32.73
C ILE A 515 -73.23 -1.79 -33.16
N ARG A 516 -73.78 -2.72 -33.95
CA ARG A 516 -75.20 -2.73 -34.35
C ARG A 516 -76.15 -2.84 -33.14
N GLN A 517 -75.89 -3.74 -32.20
CA GLN A 517 -76.71 -3.89 -30.99
C GLN A 517 -76.66 -2.65 -30.08
N LYS A 518 -75.51 -1.95 -30.00
CA LYS A 518 -75.38 -0.70 -29.24
C LYS A 518 -76.17 0.45 -29.86
N GLN A 519 -76.24 0.52 -31.19
CA GLN A 519 -77.09 1.48 -31.92
C GLN A 519 -78.58 1.17 -31.74
N HIS A 520 -78.97 -0.11 -31.69
CA HIS A 520 -80.36 -0.51 -31.48
C HIS A 520 -80.85 -0.23 -30.04
N ARG A 521 -80.04 -0.49 -29.01
CA ARG A 521 -80.33 -0.14 -27.60
C ARG A 521 -80.40 1.37 -27.33
N LYS A 522 -79.69 2.19 -28.11
CA LYS A 522 -79.80 3.67 -28.06
C LYS A 522 -81.04 4.22 -28.77
N ARG A 523 -81.70 3.42 -29.61
CA ARG A 523 -82.96 3.78 -30.30
C ARG A 523 -84.20 3.30 -29.55
N THR A 524 -84.04 2.39 -28.58
CA THR A 524 -85.13 1.78 -27.79
C THR A 524 -85.14 2.23 -26.32
N ARG A 525 -84.17 3.05 -25.92
CA ARG A 525 -84.19 3.90 -24.73
C ARG A 525 -84.43 5.33 -25.19
#